data_AF-A0A7J7P4X1-F1
#
_entry.id   AF-A0A7J7P4X1-F1
#
_cell.length_a   1.000
_cell.length_b   1.000
_cell.length_c   1.000
_cell.angle_alpha   90.00
_cell.angle_beta   90.00
_cell.angle_gamma   90.00
#
_symmetry.space_group_name_H-M   'P 1'
#
loop_
_entity.id
_entity.type
_entity.pdbx_description
1 polymer ?
#
loop_
_entity_poly.entity_id
_entity_poly.type
_entity_poly.pdbx_seq_one_letter_code
_entity_poly.pdbx_strand_id
1 'polypeptide(L)'
;MAIYKWPRESIKEGEQIIINILWSGDPSVRMLVTVSWDKVCKPEEEGSLGILSLKYINMALMMKMGWGFLTSQELWVDIFRAKFTKKNGETINYFKPSSIWNGLKGTIKTVEINSRWLIGNGRNTDFCGDYWGVDYSMMEAVSVDPK
;
A
#
# COMPACT_ATOMS: atom_id res chain seq x y z
N MET A 1 12.06 -9.92 -4.84
CA MET A 1 11.80 -9.78 -3.39
C MET A 1 10.33 -10.09 -3.15
N ALA A 2 9.99 -11.09 -2.33
CA ALA A 2 8.59 -11.38 -2.02
C ALA A 2 8.09 -10.37 -0.97
N ILE A 3 7.27 -9.41 -1.39
CA ILE A 3 6.67 -8.41 -0.50
C ILE A 3 5.30 -8.96 -0.07
N TYR A 4 5.12 -9.17 1.23
CA TYR A 4 3.84 -9.59 1.81
C TYR A 4 3.55 -8.76 3.06
N LYS A 5 2.28 -8.76 3.46
CA LYS A 5 1.84 -8.08 4.67
C LYS A 5 2.42 -8.79 5.89
N TRP A 6 3.28 -8.11 6.64
CA TRP A 6 3.92 -8.72 7.80
C TRP A 6 2.91 -8.91 8.95
N PRO A 7 3.05 -9.99 9.74
CA PRO A 7 2.29 -10.13 10.98
C PRO A 7 2.53 -8.95 11.90
N ARG A 8 1.48 -8.54 12.62
CA ARG A 8 1.56 -7.41 13.57
C ARG A 8 2.59 -7.66 14.67
N GLU A 9 2.71 -8.89 15.14
CA GLU A 9 3.67 -9.25 16.19
C GLU A 9 5.12 -9.11 15.69
N SER A 10 5.42 -9.56 14.46
CA SER A 10 6.76 -9.37 13.88
C SER A 10 7.14 -7.90 13.70
N ILE A 11 6.16 -7.05 13.33
CA ILE A 11 6.38 -5.59 13.26
C ILE A 11 6.69 -5.05 14.66
N LYS A 12 5.88 -5.41 15.67
CA LYS A 12 6.09 -4.96 17.05
C LYS A 12 7.43 -5.40 17.62
N GLU A 13 7.83 -6.64 17.40
CA GLU A 13 9.13 -7.15 17.83
C GLU A 13 10.28 -6.37 17.19
N GLY A 14 10.20 -6.14 15.87
CA GLY A 14 11.18 -5.32 15.16
C GLY A 14 11.22 -3.88 15.66
N GLU A 15 10.07 -3.25 15.88
CA GLU A 15 9.99 -1.89 16.43
C GLU A 15 10.53 -1.84 17.86
N GLN A 16 10.27 -2.86 18.68
CA GLN A 16 10.78 -2.93 20.04
C GLN A 16 12.31 -3.02 20.06
N ILE A 17 12.92 -3.75 19.13
CA ILE A 17 14.39 -3.79 18.98
C ILE A 17 14.92 -2.40 18.64
N ILE A 18 14.30 -1.70 17.70
CA ILE A 18 14.70 -0.32 17.33
C ILE A 18 14.56 0.62 18.52
N ILE A 19 13.45 0.54 19.25
CA ILE A 19 13.19 1.32 20.45
C ILE A 19 14.25 1.05 21.52
N ASN A 20 14.60 -0.21 21.76
CA ASN A 20 15.62 -0.56 22.74
C ASN A 20 16.97 0.02 22.34
N ILE A 21 17.41 -0.17 21.10
CA ILE A 21 18.65 0.42 20.58
C ILE A 21 18.67 1.94 20.76
N LEU A 22 17.56 2.62 20.44
CA LEU A 22 17.46 4.08 20.51
C LEU A 22 17.68 4.62 21.93
N TRP A 23 17.17 3.93 22.96
CA TRP A 23 17.18 4.44 24.34
C TRP A 23 18.22 3.82 25.25
N SER A 24 18.58 2.55 25.05
CA SER A 24 19.55 1.84 25.90
C SER A 24 20.89 1.60 25.19
N GLY A 25 20.95 1.74 23.87
CA GLY A 25 22.12 1.35 23.06
C GLY A 25 22.26 -0.17 22.86
N ASP A 26 21.38 -0.98 23.48
CA ASP A 26 21.41 -2.44 23.43
C ASP A 26 20.02 -3.00 23.07
N PRO A 27 19.87 -3.78 21.99
CA PRO A 27 18.58 -4.33 21.56
C PRO A 27 17.91 -5.24 22.60
N SER A 28 18.67 -5.83 23.52
CA SER A 28 18.18 -6.75 24.56
C SER A 28 17.73 -6.04 25.83
N VAL A 29 18.17 -4.78 26.04
CA VAL A 29 17.87 -4.02 27.26
C VAL A 29 16.64 -3.15 27.04
N ARG A 30 15.56 -3.50 27.74
CA ARG A 30 14.33 -2.70 27.77
C ARG A 30 14.46 -1.56 28.78
N MET A 31 14.28 -0.32 28.31
CA MET A 31 14.17 0.86 29.16
C MET A 31 12.74 1.39 29.23
N LEU A 32 12.47 2.20 30.25
CA LEU A 32 11.21 2.90 30.40
C LEU A 32 11.20 4.10 29.44
N VAL A 33 10.43 3.98 28.36
CA VAL A 33 10.28 5.03 27.35
C VAL A 33 9.05 5.87 27.67
N THR A 34 9.24 7.17 27.87
CA THR A 34 8.16 8.12 28.21
C THR A 34 7.51 8.77 26.98
N VAL A 35 8.15 8.64 25.81
CA VAL A 35 7.66 9.17 24.53
C VAL A 35 7.05 8.05 23.70
N SER A 36 5.82 8.23 23.22
CA SER A 36 5.17 7.26 22.35
C SER A 36 5.92 7.08 21.02
N TRP A 37 6.02 5.84 20.54
CA TRP A 37 6.69 5.52 19.27
C TRP A 37 6.14 6.31 18.07
N ASP A 38 4.81 6.49 18.01
CA ASP A 38 4.18 7.30 16.95
C ASP A 38 4.65 8.76 16.92
N LYS A 39 5.06 9.32 18.08
CA LYS A 39 5.66 10.66 18.13
C LYS A 39 7.09 10.65 17.64
N VAL A 40 7.87 9.64 18.02
CA VAL A 40 9.25 9.48 17.55
C VAL A 40 9.33 9.38 16.02
N CYS A 41 8.35 8.71 15.41
CA CYS A 41 8.29 8.46 13.97
C CYS A 41 7.77 9.63 13.11
N LYS A 42 7.34 10.73 13.71
CA LYS A 42 6.91 11.91 12.95
C LYS A 42 8.10 12.57 12.22
N PRO A 43 7.85 13.34 11.16
CA PRO A 43 8.88 14.09 10.46
C PRO A 43 9.69 15.00 11.40
N GLU A 44 10.96 15.23 11.07
CA GLU A 44 11.83 16.15 11.82
C GLU A 44 11.29 17.58 11.85
N GLU A 45 10.57 17.99 10.80
CA GLU A 45 9.87 19.27 10.70
C GLU A 45 8.81 19.46 11.81
N GLU A 46 8.26 18.37 12.34
CA GLU A 46 7.34 18.38 13.48
C GLU A 46 8.08 18.30 14.84
N GLY A 47 9.40 18.48 14.86
CA GLY A 47 10.24 18.43 16.06
C GLY A 47 10.44 17.01 16.61
N SER A 48 10.31 16.00 15.75
CA SER A 48 10.46 14.58 16.10
C SER A 48 11.76 13.99 15.53
N LEU A 49 12.02 12.70 15.72
CA LEU A 49 13.29 12.08 15.29
C LEU A 49 13.28 11.59 13.83
N GLY A 50 12.15 11.67 13.12
CA GLY A 50 12.09 11.27 11.71
C GLY A 50 12.24 9.77 11.45
N ILE A 51 12.19 8.92 12.47
CA ILE A 51 12.43 7.47 12.32
C ILE A 51 11.25 6.82 11.61
N LEU A 52 11.50 6.08 10.53
CA LEU A 52 10.43 5.38 9.81
C LEU A 52 9.91 4.18 10.58
N SER A 53 8.63 4.19 10.97
CA SER A 53 7.99 3.02 11.57
C SER A 53 7.87 1.86 10.56
N LEU A 54 8.20 0.65 11.02
CA LEU A 54 8.15 -0.58 10.23
C LEU A 54 6.74 -0.86 9.69
N LYS A 55 5.71 -0.43 10.42
CA LYS A 55 4.32 -0.47 9.97
C LYS A 55 4.12 0.31 8.67
N TYR A 56 4.62 1.55 8.60
CA TYR A 56 4.49 2.38 7.41
C TYR A 56 5.39 1.89 6.27
N ILE A 57 6.58 1.38 6.58
CA ILE A 57 7.46 0.74 5.58
C ILE A 57 6.75 -0.46 4.94
N ASN A 58 6.16 -1.36 5.73
CA ASN A 58 5.42 -2.50 5.18
C ASN A 58 4.24 -2.04 4.31
N MET A 59 3.47 -1.05 4.78
CA MET A 59 2.36 -0.48 4.02
C MET A 59 2.83 0.14 2.69
N ALA A 60 3.91 0.91 2.69
CA ALA A 60 4.49 1.50 1.48
C ALA A 60 4.99 0.44 0.50
N LEU A 61 5.62 -0.64 0.99
CA LEU A 61 6.04 -1.77 0.16
C LEU A 61 4.83 -2.48 -0.47
N MET A 62 3.74 -2.66 0.30
CA MET A 62 2.49 -3.23 -0.21
C MET A 62 1.81 -2.32 -1.25
N MET A 63 1.91 -1.00 -1.11
CA MET A 63 1.44 -0.04 -2.12
C MET A 63 2.31 -0.11 -3.38
N LYS A 64 3.63 -0.16 -3.24
CA LYS A 64 4.56 -0.32 -4.37
C LYS A 64 4.27 -1.61 -5.16
N MET A 65 3.96 -2.70 -4.46
CA MET A 65 3.53 -3.94 -5.11
C MET A 65 2.17 -3.78 -5.80
N GLY A 66 1.23 -3.08 -5.18
CA GLY A 66 -0.07 -2.73 -5.79
C GLY A 66 0.08 -1.94 -7.07
N TRP A 67 0.96 -0.93 -7.06
CA TRP A 67 1.32 -0.16 -8.24
C TRP A 67 1.92 -1.04 -9.34
N GLY A 68 2.82 -1.96 -8.99
CA GLY A 68 3.37 -2.94 -9.92
C GLY A 68 2.29 -3.85 -10.52
N PHE A 69 1.32 -4.29 -9.73
CA PHE A 69 0.19 -5.08 -10.22
C PHE A 69 -0.66 -4.33 -11.25
N LEU A 70 -0.83 -3.01 -11.09
CA LEU A 70 -1.58 -2.17 -12.02
C LEU A 70 -0.80 -1.84 -13.29
N THR A 71 0.50 -1.56 -13.17
CA THR A 71 1.29 -0.95 -14.27
C THR A 71 2.25 -1.89 -14.98
N SER A 72 2.73 -2.93 -14.31
CA SER A 72 3.77 -3.81 -14.86
C SER A 72 3.19 -4.90 -15.79
N GLN A 73 4.07 -5.41 -16.65
CA GLN A 73 3.85 -6.53 -17.58
C GLN A 73 4.78 -7.71 -17.27
N GLU A 74 5.27 -7.79 -16.03
CA GLU A 74 6.10 -8.90 -15.56
C GLU A 74 5.26 -10.18 -15.39
N LEU A 75 5.91 -11.34 -15.57
CA LEU A 75 5.26 -12.67 -15.49
C LEU A 75 4.43 -12.87 -14.22
N TRP A 76 4.91 -12.40 -13.06
CA TRP A 76 4.17 -12.56 -11.81
C TRP A 76 2.86 -11.77 -11.82
N VAL A 77 2.82 -10.62 -12.51
CA VAL A 77 1.61 -9.81 -12.65
C VAL A 77 0.59 -10.55 -13.50
N ASP A 78 1.01 -11.15 -14.62
CA ASP A 78 0.10 -11.92 -15.48
C ASP A 78 -0.49 -13.12 -14.75
N ILE A 79 0.32 -13.85 -13.98
CA ILE A 79 -0.13 -14.95 -13.12
C ILE A 79 -1.14 -14.44 -12.07
N PHE A 80 -0.86 -13.29 -11.46
CA PHE A 80 -1.75 -12.70 -10.46
C PHE A 80 -3.06 -12.22 -11.07
N ARG A 81 -3.04 -11.55 -12.23
CA ARG A 81 -4.24 -11.12 -12.96
C ARG A 81 -5.08 -12.33 -13.36
N ALA A 82 -4.47 -13.37 -13.92
CA ALA A 82 -5.19 -14.60 -14.26
C ALA A 82 -5.85 -15.28 -13.05
N LYS A 83 -5.24 -15.16 -11.85
CA LYS A 83 -5.74 -15.82 -10.63
C LYS A 83 -6.73 -14.97 -9.83
N PHE A 84 -6.60 -13.65 -9.84
CA PHE A 84 -7.28 -12.72 -8.93
C PHE A 84 -8.07 -11.61 -9.64
N THR A 85 -8.12 -11.62 -10.97
CA THR A 85 -8.96 -10.72 -11.77
C THR A 85 -10.07 -11.52 -12.45
N LYS A 86 -11.26 -10.92 -12.53
CA LYS A 86 -12.41 -11.46 -13.26
C LYS A 86 -12.27 -11.16 -14.76
N LYS A 87 -13.13 -11.78 -15.58
CA LYS A 87 -13.15 -11.55 -17.04
C LYS A 87 -13.42 -10.09 -17.44
N ASN A 88 -14.09 -9.31 -16.59
CA ASN A 88 -14.38 -7.90 -16.80
C ASN A 88 -13.23 -6.95 -16.38
N GLY A 89 -12.07 -7.48 -15.97
CA GLY A 89 -10.93 -6.67 -15.54
C GLY A 89 -10.96 -6.26 -14.05
N GLU A 90 -12.04 -6.52 -13.33
CA GLU A 90 -12.14 -6.21 -11.90
C GLU A 90 -11.38 -7.22 -11.04
N THR A 91 -10.81 -6.74 -9.93
CA THR A 91 -10.21 -7.60 -8.92
C THR A 91 -11.26 -8.39 -8.12
N ILE A 92 -10.91 -9.59 -7.66
CA ILE A 92 -11.83 -10.40 -6.87
C ILE A 92 -12.09 -9.79 -5.48
N ASN A 93 -13.37 -9.67 -5.13
CA ASN A 93 -13.79 -9.15 -3.83
C ASN A 93 -14.09 -10.21 -2.77
N TYR A 94 -14.11 -11.50 -3.11
CA TYR A 94 -14.27 -12.58 -2.14
C TYR A 94 -12.93 -13.04 -1.56
N PHE A 95 -12.97 -13.86 -0.51
CA PHE A 95 -11.78 -14.45 0.10
C PHE A 95 -11.22 -15.56 -0.79
N LYS A 96 -9.91 -15.54 -1.05
CA LYS A 96 -9.20 -16.61 -1.74
C LYS A 96 -7.89 -16.87 -1.00
N PRO A 97 -7.53 -18.13 -0.69
CA PRO A 97 -6.35 -18.44 0.12
C PRO A 97 -5.08 -17.98 -0.60
N SER A 98 -4.46 -16.95 -0.04
CA SER A 98 -3.18 -16.38 -0.47
C SER A 98 -2.64 -15.46 0.61
N SER A 99 -1.36 -15.63 0.95
CA SER A 99 -0.65 -14.76 1.89
C SER A 99 -0.41 -13.35 1.34
N ILE A 100 -0.30 -13.23 0.01
CA ILE A 100 0.01 -11.97 -0.68
C ILE A 100 -1.27 -11.21 -1.03
N TRP A 101 -2.26 -11.88 -1.62
CA TRP A 101 -3.48 -11.23 -2.13
C TRP A 101 -4.26 -10.49 -1.04
N ASN A 102 -4.37 -11.07 0.16
CA ASN A 102 -5.11 -10.41 1.24
C ASN A 102 -4.48 -9.10 1.70
N GLY A 103 -3.15 -8.97 1.59
CA GLY A 103 -2.47 -7.69 1.79
C GLY A 103 -2.68 -6.75 0.61
N LEU A 104 -2.52 -7.27 -0.61
CA LEU A 104 -2.53 -6.49 -1.84
C LEU A 104 -3.91 -5.93 -2.20
N LYS A 105 -4.97 -6.72 -1.98
CA LYS A 105 -6.36 -6.36 -2.27
C LYS A 105 -6.78 -5.05 -1.58
N GLY A 106 -6.29 -4.82 -0.36
CA GLY A 106 -6.56 -3.59 0.38
C GLY A 106 -5.78 -2.39 -0.16
N THR A 107 -4.54 -2.61 -0.63
CA THR A 107 -3.69 -1.52 -1.12
C THR A 107 -3.98 -1.12 -2.56
N ILE A 108 -4.48 -2.03 -3.41
CA ILE A 108 -4.83 -1.71 -4.81
C ILE A 108 -5.79 -0.54 -4.88
N LYS A 109 -6.90 -0.57 -4.13
CA LYS A 109 -7.87 0.54 -4.11
C LYS A 109 -7.26 1.86 -3.68
N THR A 110 -6.42 1.84 -2.63
CA THR A 110 -5.73 3.05 -2.16
C THR A 110 -4.78 3.57 -3.23
N VAL A 111 -4.07 2.70 -3.92
CA VAL A 111 -3.16 3.08 -5.01
C VAL A 111 -3.96 3.68 -6.17
N GLU A 112 -5.06 3.05 -6.60
CA GLU A 112 -5.93 3.56 -7.68
C GLU A 112 -6.43 4.97 -7.39
N ILE A 113 -6.99 5.20 -6.19
CA ILE A 113 -7.53 6.51 -5.78
C ILE A 113 -6.42 7.57 -5.68
N ASN A 114 -5.22 7.20 -5.25
CA ASN A 114 -4.10 8.14 -5.07
C ASN A 114 -3.16 8.20 -6.28
N SER A 115 -3.59 7.62 -7.42
CA SER A 115 -2.84 7.64 -8.67
C SER A 115 -3.56 8.49 -9.70
N ARG A 116 -2.81 8.96 -10.69
CA ARG A 116 -3.34 9.70 -11.83
C ARG A 116 -2.87 9.08 -13.12
N TRP A 117 -3.72 9.13 -14.13
CA TRP A 117 -3.35 8.71 -15.48
C TRP A 117 -2.43 9.75 -16.13
N LEU A 118 -1.34 9.26 -16.73
CA LEU A 118 -0.50 10.03 -17.65
C LEU A 118 -0.88 9.63 -19.06
N ILE A 119 -1.48 10.55 -19.81
CA ILE A 119 -1.93 10.27 -21.18
C ILE A 119 -0.72 10.09 -22.09
N GLY A 120 -0.56 8.88 -22.60
CA GLY A 120 0.34 8.60 -23.72
C GLY A 120 -0.39 8.74 -25.06
N ASN A 121 -0.54 7.63 -25.77
CA ASN A 121 -1.22 7.57 -27.07
C ASN A 121 -2.74 7.35 -26.99
N GLY A 122 -3.32 7.34 -25.78
CA GLY A 122 -4.76 7.22 -25.54
C GLY A 122 -5.38 5.84 -25.79
N ARG A 123 -4.61 4.81 -26.16
CA ARG A 123 -5.18 3.49 -26.54
C ARG A 123 -5.67 2.65 -25.36
N ASN A 124 -5.22 2.97 -24.15
CA ASN A 124 -5.45 2.18 -22.93
C ASN A 124 -6.06 3.04 -21.81
N THR A 125 -6.72 4.14 -22.18
CA THR A 125 -7.32 5.11 -21.25
C THR A 125 -8.80 5.25 -21.57
N ASP A 126 -9.66 5.08 -20.56
CA ASP A 126 -11.08 5.40 -20.63
C ASP A 126 -11.31 6.82 -20.09
N PHE A 127 -11.61 7.75 -20.98
CA PHE A 127 -11.84 9.15 -20.61
C PHE A 127 -12.94 9.33 -19.55
N CYS A 128 -13.97 8.49 -19.57
CA CYS A 128 -15.13 8.65 -18.71
C CYS A 128 -15.00 7.88 -17.38
N GLY A 129 -14.48 6.64 -17.45
CA GLY A 129 -14.37 5.73 -16.31
C GLY A 129 -13.10 5.91 -15.47
N ASP A 130 -12.02 6.46 -16.05
CA ASP A 130 -10.75 6.60 -15.35
C ASP A 130 -10.73 7.80 -14.39
N TYR A 131 -9.92 7.64 -13.32
CA TYR A 131 -9.68 8.68 -12.33
C TYR A 131 -8.56 9.62 -12.80
N TRP A 132 -8.93 10.85 -13.16
CA TRP A 132 -8.04 11.86 -13.73
C TRP A 132 -7.28 12.71 -12.68
N GLY A 133 -7.33 12.32 -11.41
CA GLY A 133 -6.77 13.09 -10.30
C GLY A 133 -7.77 14.06 -9.64
N VAL A 134 -9.07 13.81 -9.83
CA VAL A 134 -10.20 14.46 -9.14
C VAL A 134 -10.91 13.37 -8.36
N ASP A 135 -11.43 13.62 -7.14
CA ASP A 135 -12.10 12.66 -6.22
C ASP A 135 -13.21 11.76 -6.79
N TYR A 136 -13.52 11.92 -8.08
CA TYR A 136 -14.54 11.21 -8.82
C TYR A 136 -14.10 11.06 -10.29
N SER A 137 -14.51 9.96 -10.93
CA SER A 137 -14.46 9.81 -12.39
C SER A 137 -15.42 10.79 -13.09
N MET A 138 -15.23 11.04 -14.39
CA MET A 138 -16.12 11.96 -15.10
C MET A 138 -17.54 11.40 -15.20
N MET A 139 -17.72 10.07 -15.22
CA MET A 139 -19.03 9.43 -15.10
C MET A 139 -19.73 9.73 -13.77
N GLU A 140 -18.99 9.67 -12.66
CA GLU A 140 -19.51 10.00 -11.32
C GLU A 140 -19.84 11.50 -11.20
N ALA A 141 -19.05 12.38 -11.82
CA ALA A 141 -19.32 13.82 -11.86
C ALA A 141 -20.64 14.16 -12.55
N VAL A 142 -21.00 13.41 -13.59
CA VAL A 142 -22.15 13.69 -14.46
C VAL A 142 -23.40 12.91 -14.02
N SER A 143 -23.33 12.09 -12.96
CA SER A 143 -24.47 11.29 -12.47
C SER A 143 -25.14 10.44 -13.55
N VAL A 144 -24.34 9.89 -14.48
CA VAL A 144 -24.86 9.05 -15.56
C VAL A 144 -24.92 7.60 -15.07
N ASP A 145 -26.12 7.06 -14.88
CA ASP A 145 -26.33 5.65 -14.56
C ASP A 145 -25.72 4.76 -15.66
N PRO A 146 -24.91 3.73 -15.32
CA PRO A 146 -24.41 2.79 -16.31
C PRO A 146 -25.56 1.88 -16.77
N LYS A 147 -25.87 1.92 -18.07
CA LYS A 147 -26.72 0.95 -18.75
C LYS A 147 -26.01 -0.36 -19.04
#